data_AF-A0A315EYL2-F1
#
_entry.id   AF-A0A315EYL2-F1
#
_cell.length_a   1.000
_cell.length_b   1.000
_cell.length_c   1.000
_cell.angle_alpha   90.00
_cell.angle_beta   90.00
_cell.angle_gamma   90.00
#
_symmetry.space_group_name_H-M   'P 1'
#
loop_
_entity.id
_entity.type
_entity.pdbx_description
1 polymer ?
#
loop_
_entity_poly.entity_id
_entity_poly.type
_entity_poly.pdbx_seq_one_letter_code
_entity_poly.pdbx_strand_id
1 'polypeptide(L)'
;MSLASPFMSRLRQFNALTKPRVIQLIVFCALIGMVLAVPGVPSWPEVQLALLACLGIWFVAGAAAAFNCLVEKGIDSRMKRTAWRPTAKGELSDRETLLFSTLMCAVGSLILYVWVNPLTMWLTFATFVGYAVVYTVILKPLTPQNIVIGGASGAMPPVLGWAAMAGEVSPEALILFLIIFLWTPPHFWALALYRVEDYRKSGLPMLPVTHGNEFTRLQILLYTFVLFAACLMPFIYRMSGWFYLVSAVILSLGFCGYGWALWRNYSDELARKTFRFSLIHLSLLFAALLIDHYL
;
A
#
# COMPACT_ATOMS: atom_id res chain seq x y z
N MET A 1 2.16 34.68 -28.94
CA MET A 1 1.67 34.92 -27.56
C MET A 1 1.59 33.57 -26.85
N SER A 2 2.57 33.25 -26.01
CA SER A 2 2.55 32.06 -25.17
C SER A 2 1.50 32.28 -24.08
N LEU A 3 0.37 31.57 -24.14
CA LEU A 3 -0.60 31.52 -23.05
C LEU A 3 0.13 30.94 -21.84
N ALA A 4 0.50 31.80 -20.88
CA ALA A 4 1.04 31.38 -19.61
C ALA A 4 0.04 30.39 -18.98
N SER A 5 0.49 29.15 -18.78
CA SER A 5 -0.26 28.17 -18.00
C SER A 5 -0.68 28.83 -16.68
N PRO A 6 -1.96 28.76 -16.25
CA PRO A 6 -2.34 29.31 -14.96
C PRO A 6 -1.48 28.63 -13.89
N PHE A 7 -0.68 29.42 -13.17
CA PHE A 7 0.09 28.91 -12.05
C PHE A 7 -0.88 28.23 -11.09
N MET A 8 -0.60 26.97 -10.73
CA MET A 8 -1.39 26.29 -9.71
C MET A 8 -1.34 27.12 -8.42
N SER A 9 -2.48 27.27 -7.74
CA SER A 9 -2.47 27.90 -6.42
C SER A 9 -1.56 27.11 -5.48
N ARG A 10 -0.88 27.79 -4.54
CA ARG A 10 0.04 27.14 -3.59
C ARG A 10 -0.60 25.96 -2.86
N LEU A 11 -1.88 26.08 -2.49
CA LEU A 11 -2.64 24.99 -1.85
C LEU A 11 -2.81 23.77 -2.76
N ARG A 12 -3.05 23.97 -4.07
CA ARG A 12 -3.08 22.88 -5.06
C ARG A 12 -1.71 22.24 -5.22
N GLN A 13 -0.63 23.01 -5.16
CA GLN A 13 0.74 22.47 -5.22
C GLN A 13 1.03 21.56 -4.02
N PHE A 14 0.74 22.00 -2.79
CA PHE A 14 0.91 21.15 -1.60
C PHE A 14 0.01 19.91 -1.62
N ASN A 15 -1.26 20.05 -2.00
CA ASN A 15 -2.16 18.91 -2.14
C ASN A 15 -1.72 17.91 -3.23
N ALA A 16 -1.01 18.35 -4.25
CA ALA A 16 -0.43 17.43 -5.23
C ALA A 16 0.66 16.53 -4.61
N LEU A 17 1.42 17.04 -3.63
CA LEU A 17 2.48 16.29 -2.94
C LEU A 17 1.93 15.18 -2.04
N THR A 18 0.72 15.35 -1.49
CA THR A 18 0.09 14.34 -0.64
C THR A 18 -0.39 13.12 -1.45
N LYS A 19 -0.49 13.19 -2.78
CA LYS A 19 -0.99 12.07 -3.62
C LYS A 19 -2.37 11.56 -3.14
N PRO A 20 -3.42 12.41 -3.15
CA PRO A 20 -4.71 12.11 -2.50
C PRO A 20 -5.37 10.81 -2.97
N ARG A 21 -5.23 10.44 -4.26
CA ARG A 21 -5.77 9.16 -4.77
C ARG A 21 -5.10 7.93 -4.15
N VAL A 22 -3.81 8.01 -3.84
CA VAL A 22 -3.07 6.92 -3.19
C VAL A 22 -3.46 6.84 -1.72
N ILE A 23 -3.55 7.99 -1.04
CA ILE A 23 -3.94 8.04 0.37
C ILE A 23 -5.38 7.59 0.57
N GLN A 24 -6.29 7.94 -0.33
CA GLN A 24 -7.66 7.46 -0.28
C GLN A 24 -7.73 5.93 -0.26
N LEU A 25 -6.90 5.26 -1.05
CA LEU A 25 -6.81 3.79 -1.04
C LEU A 25 -6.20 3.27 0.28
N ILE A 26 -5.16 3.92 0.79
CA ILE A 26 -4.55 3.57 2.10
C ILE A 26 -5.61 3.68 3.22
N VAL A 27 -6.33 4.79 3.27
CA VAL A 27 -7.35 5.05 4.29
C VAL A 27 -8.55 4.13 4.11
N PHE A 28 -8.92 3.80 2.87
CA PHE A 28 -9.92 2.77 2.60
C PHE A 28 -9.50 1.40 3.15
N CYS A 29 -8.25 0.97 2.94
CA CYS A 29 -7.73 -0.26 3.53
C CYS A 29 -7.71 -0.21 5.07
N ALA A 30 -7.41 0.95 5.66
CA ALA A 30 -7.52 1.13 7.11
C ALA A 30 -8.98 1.03 7.58
N LEU A 31 -9.93 1.62 6.87
CA LEU A 31 -11.35 1.52 7.18
C LEU A 31 -11.84 0.06 7.18
N ILE A 32 -11.35 -0.78 6.26
CA ILE A 32 -11.65 -2.22 6.28
C ILE A 32 -11.19 -2.85 7.60
N GLY A 33 -9.97 -2.54 8.06
CA GLY A 33 -9.48 -2.99 9.36
C GLY A 33 -10.30 -2.47 10.54
N MET A 34 -10.74 -1.22 10.50
CA MET A 34 -11.62 -0.63 11.52
C MET A 34 -12.96 -1.37 11.61
N VAL A 35 -13.56 -1.66 10.45
CA VAL A 35 -14.85 -2.33 10.35
C VAL A 35 -14.76 -3.76 10.88
N LEU A 36 -13.72 -4.50 10.51
CA LEU A 36 -13.55 -5.89 10.96
C LEU A 36 -13.21 -6.00 12.45
N ALA A 37 -12.63 -4.95 13.04
CA ALA A 37 -12.32 -4.91 14.47
C ALA A 37 -13.55 -4.74 15.37
N VAL A 38 -14.66 -4.21 14.83
CA VAL A 38 -15.90 -3.98 15.57
C VAL A 38 -16.86 -5.15 15.31
N PRO A 39 -17.31 -5.88 16.35
CA PRO A 39 -18.33 -6.92 16.19
C PRO A 39 -19.66 -6.33 15.73
N GLY A 40 -20.17 -6.75 14.58
CA GLY A 40 -21.45 -6.30 14.04
C GLY A 40 -21.43 -4.86 13.49
N VAL A 41 -22.60 -4.20 13.49
CA VAL A 41 -22.75 -2.86 12.90
C VAL A 41 -22.20 -1.80 13.86
N PRO A 42 -21.27 -0.92 13.41
CA PRO A 42 -20.72 0.13 14.26
C PRO A 42 -21.77 1.10 14.79
N SER A 43 -21.70 1.38 16.08
CA SER A 43 -22.42 2.45 16.76
C SER A 43 -21.93 3.84 16.31
N TRP A 44 -22.73 4.87 16.54
CA TRP A 44 -22.35 6.25 16.18
C TRP A 44 -21.01 6.71 16.80
N PRO A 45 -20.72 6.44 18.09
CA PRO A 45 -19.40 6.75 18.67
C PRO A 45 -18.24 6.07 17.94
N GLU A 46 -18.41 4.81 17.50
CA GLU A 46 -17.40 4.07 16.75
C GLU A 46 -17.20 4.67 15.35
N VAL A 47 -18.28 5.11 14.69
CA VAL A 47 -18.18 5.84 13.42
C VAL A 47 -17.39 7.15 13.60
N GLN A 48 -17.64 7.90 14.68
CA GLN A 48 -16.87 9.12 14.98
C GLN A 48 -15.39 8.83 15.21
N LEU A 49 -15.08 7.78 15.98
CA LEU A 49 -13.71 7.33 16.22
C LEU A 49 -13.02 6.93 14.91
N ALA A 50 -13.69 6.14 14.08
CA ALA A 50 -13.18 5.73 12.77
C ALA A 50 -12.90 6.92 11.84
N LEU A 51 -13.76 7.96 11.85
CA LEU A 51 -13.54 9.19 11.08
C LEU A 51 -12.30 9.96 11.57
N LEU A 52 -12.11 10.09 12.89
CA LEU A 52 -10.93 10.73 13.46
C LEU A 52 -9.66 9.94 13.18
N ALA A 53 -9.71 8.60 13.26
CA ALA A 53 -8.61 7.73 12.89
C ALA A 53 -8.27 7.83 11.40
N CYS A 54 -9.26 7.82 10.52
CA CYS A 54 -9.08 8.03 9.08
C CYS A 54 -8.42 9.37 8.80
N LEU A 55 -8.85 10.44 9.48
CA LEU A 55 -8.27 11.77 9.33
C LEU A 55 -6.80 11.79 9.78
N GLY A 56 -6.50 11.25 10.95
CA GLY A 56 -5.12 11.18 11.46
C GLY A 56 -4.19 10.37 10.56
N ILE A 57 -4.63 9.19 10.11
CA ILE A 57 -3.90 8.33 9.17
C ILE A 57 -3.71 9.06 7.83
N TRP A 58 -4.73 9.76 7.32
CA TRP A 58 -4.64 10.55 6.10
C TRP A 58 -3.54 11.61 6.20
N PHE A 59 -3.47 12.34 7.31
CA PHE A 59 -2.46 13.36 7.52
C PHE A 59 -1.03 12.80 7.56
N VAL A 60 -0.81 11.72 8.31
CA VAL A 60 0.53 11.10 8.43
C VAL A 60 0.96 10.41 7.12
N ALA A 61 0.05 9.73 6.43
CA ALA A 61 0.32 9.19 5.08
C ALA A 61 0.59 10.32 4.06
N GLY A 62 -0.11 11.45 4.21
CA GLY A 62 0.09 12.71 3.48
C GLY A 62 1.50 13.25 3.61
N ALA A 63 1.97 13.31 4.85
CA ALA A 63 3.35 13.67 5.14
C ALA A 63 4.33 12.69 4.47
N ALA A 64 4.08 11.37 4.58
CA ALA A 64 4.96 10.36 3.99
C ALA A 64 5.10 10.52 2.46
N ALA A 65 3.97 10.80 1.79
CA ALA A 65 3.93 11.06 0.35
C ALA A 65 4.66 12.36 -0.04
N ALA A 66 4.47 13.43 0.74
CA ALA A 66 5.15 14.71 0.52
C ALA A 66 6.66 14.59 0.73
N PHE A 67 7.10 13.92 1.80
CA PHE A 67 8.51 13.62 2.06
C PHE A 67 9.12 12.78 0.93
N ASN A 68 8.41 11.76 0.44
CA ASN A 68 8.85 10.97 -0.70
C ASN A 68 9.05 11.84 -1.96
N CYS A 69 8.16 12.80 -2.23
CA CYS A 69 8.33 13.73 -3.36
C CYS A 69 9.51 14.69 -3.18
N LEU A 70 9.90 15.01 -1.94
CA LEU A 70 11.09 15.80 -1.62
C LEU A 70 12.37 15.01 -1.91
N VAL A 71 12.45 13.78 -1.38
CA VAL A 71 13.60 12.88 -1.59
C VAL A 71 13.78 12.54 -3.07
N GLU A 72 12.68 12.26 -3.78
CA GLU A 72 12.73 11.82 -5.18
C GLU A 72 12.78 12.97 -6.18
N LYS A 73 12.81 14.24 -5.76
CA LYS A 73 12.69 15.40 -6.64
C LYS A 73 13.61 15.37 -7.87
N GLY A 74 14.85 14.91 -7.71
CA GLY A 74 15.84 14.82 -8.79
C GLY A 74 15.65 13.63 -9.73
N ILE A 75 15.00 12.56 -9.26
CA ILE A 75 14.57 11.45 -10.12
C ILE A 75 13.30 11.87 -10.87
N ASP A 76 12.36 12.49 -10.16
CA ASP A 76 11.09 12.94 -10.70
C ASP A 76 11.25 13.96 -11.83
N SER A 77 12.20 14.90 -11.71
CA SER A 77 12.48 15.89 -12.76
C SER A 77 12.95 15.27 -14.08
N ARG A 78 13.47 14.03 -14.05
CA ARG A 78 13.96 13.29 -15.24
C ARG A 78 12.95 12.32 -15.83
N MET A 79 11.77 12.15 -15.20
CA MET A 79 10.75 11.20 -15.62
C MET A 79 9.53 11.91 -16.22
N LYS A 80 9.17 11.62 -17.48
CA LYS A 80 8.00 12.23 -18.17
C LYS A 80 6.70 12.17 -17.34
N ARG A 81 6.51 11.10 -16.57
CA ARG A 81 5.32 10.88 -15.75
C ARG A 81 5.27 11.73 -14.47
N THR A 82 6.40 12.19 -13.94
CA THR A 82 6.48 12.85 -12.62
C THR A 82 7.16 14.22 -12.64
N ALA A 83 7.74 14.63 -13.77
CA ALA A 83 8.34 15.95 -13.95
C ALA A 83 7.37 17.13 -13.79
N TRP A 84 6.05 16.87 -13.81
CA TRP A 84 5.02 17.88 -13.56
C TRP A 84 4.87 18.25 -12.07
N ARG A 85 5.43 17.45 -11.15
CA ARG A 85 5.27 17.66 -9.70
C ARG A 85 5.86 19.00 -9.26
N PRO A 86 5.22 19.74 -8.34
CA PRO A 86 5.71 21.04 -7.89
C PRO A 86 7.15 21.04 -7.33
N THR A 87 7.56 19.98 -6.61
CA THR A 87 8.94 19.82 -6.12
C THR A 87 9.93 19.59 -7.26
N ALA A 88 9.56 18.81 -8.28
CA ALA A 88 10.41 18.51 -9.44
C ALA A 88 10.62 19.73 -10.35
N LYS A 89 9.64 20.63 -10.42
CA LYS A 89 9.72 21.89 -11.17
C LYS A 89 10.45 23.01 -10.41
N GLY A 90 10.73 22.83 -9.12
CA GLY A 90 11.22 23.90 -8.26
C GLY A 90 10.18 24.97 -7.91
N GLU A 91 8.88 24.69 -8.11
CA GLU A 91 7.80 25.60 -7.71
C GLU A 91 7.64 25.66 -6.18
N LEU A 92 8.01 24.58 -5.48
CA LEU A 92 8.10 24.52 -4.01
C LEU A 92 9.54 24.27 -3.60
N SER A 93 10.03 25.05 -2.64
CA SER A 93 11.35 24.86 -2.04
C SER A 93 11.41 23.62 -1.14
N ASP A 94 12.62 23.13 -0.92
CA ASP A 94 12.86 22.01 0.00
C ASP A 94 12.40 22.34 1.42
N ARG A 95 12.62 23.58 1.87
CA ARG A 95 12.21 24.06 3.19
C ARG A 95 10.70 24.10 3.34
N GLU A 96 9.99 24.65 2.35
CA GLU A 96 8.51 24.68 2.34
C GLU A 96 7.93 23.26 2.37
N THR A 97 8.49 22.36 1.56
CA THR A 97 8.02 20.97 1.45
C THR A 97 8.27 20.19 2.74
N LEU A 98 9.47 20.34 3.33
CA LEU A 98 9.82 19.70 4.59
C LEU A 98 8.94 20.22 5.72
N LEU A 99 8.75 21.55 5.83
CA LEU A 99 7.89 22.15 6.84
C LEU A 99 6.45 21.64 6.71
N PHE A 100 5.90 21.63 5.49
CA PHE A 100 4.57 21.12 5.22
C PHE A 100 4.43 19.64 5.64
N SER A 101 5.38 18.79 5.25
CA SER A 101 5.40 17.38 5.63
C SER A 101 5.46 17.21 7.15
N THR A 102 6.34 17.94 7.84
CA THR A 102 6.47 17.86 9.31
C THR A 102 5.20 18.32 10.01
N LEU A 103 4.58 19.42 9.55
CA LEU A 103 3.32 19.93 10.11
C LEU A 103 2.18 18.92 9.90
N MET A 104 2.04 18.34 8.70
CA MET A 104 1.05 17.29 8.46
C MET A 104 1.27 16.07 9.38
N CYS A 105 2.52 15.63 9.52
CA CYS A 105 2.86 14.51 10.40
C CYS A 105 2.52 14.82 11.86
N ALA A 106 2.85 16.03 12.34
CA ALA A 106 2.57 16.46 13.70
C ALA A 106 1.06 16.55 13.96
N VAL A 107 0.31 17.18 13.06
CA VAL A 107 -1.17 17.29 13.17
C VAL A 107 -1.82 15.92 13.15
N GLY A 108 -1.44 15.05 12.20
CA GLY A 108 -1.98 13.70 12.13
C GLY A 108 -1.66 12.86 13.37
N SER A 109 -0.43 12.97 13.88
CA SER A 109 -0.01 12.26 15.09
C SER A 109 -0.73 12.78 16.33
N LEU A 110 -0.95 14.10 16.44
CA LEU A 110 -1.73 14.70 17.51
C LEU A 110 -3.19 14.21 17.47
N ILE A 111 -3.80 14.17 16.28
CA ILE A 111 -5.16 13.65 16.09
C ILE A 111 -5.26 12.22 16.63
N LEU A 112 -4.33 11.35 16.23
CA LEU A 112 -4.33 9.95 16.65
C LEU A 112 -4.05 9.79 18.15
N TYR A 113 -3.10 10.56 18.70
CA TYR A 113 -2.71 10.42 20.10
C TYR A 113 -3.81 10.86 21.06
N VAL A 114 -4.44 12.01 20.78
CA VAL A 114 -5.39 12.66 21.70
C VAL A 114 -6.79 12.06 21.57
N TRP A 115 -7.26 11.80 20.34
CA TRP A 115 -8.65 11.41 20.09
C TRP A 115 -8.84 9.95 19.69
N VAL A 116 -7.78 9.19 19.41
CA VAL A 116 -7.88 7.77 19.03
C VAL A 116 -7.21 6.91 20.09
N ASN A 117 -5.89 6.70 20.00
CA ASN A 117 -5.06 6.10 21.04
C ASN A 117 -3.56 6.23 20.71
N PRO A 118 -2.66 6.17 21.71
CA PRO A 118 -1.21 6.21 21.50
C PRO A 118 -0.65 5.10 20.62
N LEU A 119 -1.23 3.88 20.68
CA LEU A 119 -0.77 2.73 19.90
C LEU A 119 -0.88 3.00 18.39
N THR A 120 -2.06 3.43 17.95
CA THR A 120 -2.36 3.76 16.55
C THR A 120 -1.46 4.90 16.07
N MET A 121 -1.22 5.92 16.92
CA MET A 121 -0.30 6.99 16.59
C MET A 121 1.11 6.46 16.32
N TRP A 122 1.69 5.70 17.26
CA TRP A 122 3.06 5.19 17.11
C TRP A 122 3.21 4.20 15.96
N LEU A 123 2.21 3.35 15.71
CA LEU A 123 2.21 2.46 14.53
C LEU A 123 2.13 3.25 13.23
N THR A 124 1.30 4.29 13.17
CA THR A 124 1.17 5.15 11.98
C THR A 124 2.47 5.94 11.75
N PHE A 125 3.09 6.46 12.81
CA PHE A 125 4.38 7.14 12.76
C PHE A 125 5.52 6.19 12.33
N ALA A 126 5.57 4.98 12.89
CA ALA A 126 6.52 3.96 12.47
C ALA A 126 6.33 3.57 10.99
N THR A 127 5.08 3.51 10.53
CA THR A 127 4.75 3.28 9.10
C THR A 127 5.24 4.43 8.22
N PHE A 128 5.09 5.69 8.68
CA PHE A 128 5.67 6.85 8.02
C PHE A 128 7.19 6.71 7.90
N VAL A 129 7.90 6.41 8.99
CA VAL A 129 9.36 6.24 8.98
C VAL A 129 9.79 5.08 8.08
N GLY A 130 9.09 3.94 8.17
CA GLY A 130 9.31 2.77 7.34
C GLY A 130 9.19 3.09 5.85
N TYR A 131 8.17 3.83 5.44
CA TYR A 131 8.00 4.23 4.04
C TYR A 131 8.97 5.35 3.61
N ALA A 132 9.05 6.42 4.39
CA ALA A 132 9.75 7.65 4.03
C ALA A 132 11.27 7.51 4.11
N VAL A 133 11.78 6.74 5.08
CA VAL A 133 13.22 6.56 5.30
C VAL A 133 13.66 5.20 4.81
N VAL A 134 13.14 4.12 5.41
CA VAL A 134 13.63 2.76 5.15
C VAL A 134 13.38 2.37 3.69
N TYR A 135 12.15 2.51 3.20
CA TYR A 135 11.83 2.18 1.82
C TYR A 135 12.40 3.20 0.83
N THR A 136 12.05 4.48 0.96
CA THR A 136 12.35 5.49 -0.06
C THR A 136 13.85 5.79 -0.19
N VAL A 137 14.55 5.97 0.93
CA VAL A 137 15.97 6.39 0.93
C VAL A 137 16.91 5.20 0.82
N ILE A 138 16.60 4.09 1.50
CA ILE A 138 17.53 2.97 1.64
C ILE A 138 17.18 1.84 0.67
N LEU A 139 16.02 1.21 0.81
CA LEU A 139 15.73 -0.04 0.11
C LEU A 139 15.55 0.16 -1.39
N LYS A 140 14.76 1.17 -1.79
CA LYS A 140 14.40 1.43 -3.19
C LYS A 140 15.63 1.53 -4.11
N PRO A 141 16.68 2.32 -3.79
CA PRO A 141 17.88 2.38 -4.63
C PRO A 141 18.87 1.23 -4.44
N LEU A 142 18.85 0.51 -3.31
CA LEU A 142 19.97 -0.39 -2.94
C LEU A 142 19.68 -1.89 -3.06
N THR A 143 18.43 -2.34 -3.14
CA THR A 143 18.14 -3.78 -3.10
C THR A 143 16.97 -4.25 -3.98
N PRO A 144 17.04 -5.46 -4.57
CA PRO A 144 15.90 -6.11 -5.22
C PRO A 144 14.78 -6.53 -4.27
N GLN A 145 15.03 -6.49 -2.96
CA GLN A 145 14.02 -6.74 -1.92
C GLN A 145 13.21 -5.49 -1.56
N ASN A 146 13.34 -4.40 -2.34
CA ASN A 146 12.59 -3.16 -2.12
C ASN A 146 11.06 -3.36 -2.12
N ILE A 147 10.53 -4.29 -2.93
CA ILE A 147 9.11 -4.63 -2.96
C ILE A 147 8.71 -5.49 -1.76
N VAL A 148 9.55 -6.46 -1.37
CA VAL A 148 9.21 -7.38 -0.27
C VAL A 148 9.25 -6.62 1.05
N ILE A 149 10.39 -6.03 1.40
CA ILE A 149 10.56 -5.33 2.67
C ILE A 149 9.77 -4.01 2.68
N GLY A 150 9.79 -3.26 1.56
CA GLY A 150 8.99 -2.03 1.44
C GLY A 150 7.49 -2.27 1.40
N GLY A 151 7.06 -3.48 1.01
CA GLY A 151 5.67 -3.92 1.06
C GLY A 151 5.09 -3.96 2.47
N ALA A 152 5.93 -4.09 3.51
CA ALA A 152 5.49 -4.06 4.90
C ALA A 152 4.75 -2.75 5.23
N SER A 153 5.32 -1.60 4.88
CA SER A 153 4.66 -0.31 5.11
C SER A 153 3.35 -0.17 4.33
N GLY A 154 3.26 -0.79 3.14
CA GLY A 154 2.03 -0.84 2.34
C GLY A 154 0.95 -1.76 2.91
N ALA A 155 1.34 -2.76 3.71
CA ALA A 155 0.45 -3.73 4.35
C ALA A 155 -0.06 -3.31 5.73
N MET A 156 0.53 -2.27 6.34
CA MET A 156 0.11 -1.73 7.63
C MET A 156 -1.31 -1.14 7.71
N PRO A 157 -1.95 -0.59 6.65
CA PRO A 157 -3.19 0.16 6.84
C PRO A 157 -4.32 -0.58 7.56
N PRO A 158 -4.64 -1.86 7.27
CA PRO A 158 -5.63 -2.59 8.05
C PRO A 158 -5.25 -2.76 9.54
N VAL A 159 -3.96 -2.89 9.86
CA VAL A 159 -3.48 -2.95 11.25
C VAL A 159 -3.70 -1.61 11.95
N LEU A 160 -3.42 -0.50 11.27
CA LEU A 160 -3.66 0.84 11.82
C LEU A 160 -5.14 1.05 12.09
N GLY A 161 -5.99 0.60 11.17
CA GLY A 161 -7.44 0.65 11.33
C GLY A 161 -7.93 -0.22 12.49
N TRP A 162 -7.45 -1.45 12.57
CA TRP A 162 -7.81 -2.37 13.65
C TRP A 162 -7.41 -1.81 15.02
N ALA A 163 -6.16 -1.37 15.17
CA ALA A 163 -5.64 -0.79 16.41
C ALA A 163 -6.37 0.50 16.80
N ALA A 164 -6.89 1.26 15.82
CA ALA A 164 -7.69 2.45 16.10
C ALA A 164 -8.99 2.15 16.85
N MET A 165 -9.63 1.03 16.51
CA MET A 165 -10.91 0.63 17.08
C MET A 165 -10.76 -0.30 18.29
N ALA A 166 -9.88 -1.30 18.19
CA ALA A 166 -9.68 -2.30 19.24
C ALA A 166 -8.71 -1.87 20.35
N GLY A 167 -7.86 -0.87 20.09
CA GLY A 167 -6.83 -0.44 21.05
C GLY A 167 -5.65 -1.41 21.21
N GLU A 168 -5.57 -2.45 20.38
CA GLU A 168 -4.51 -3.46 20.40
C GLU A 168 -4.14 -3.95 18.99
N VAL A 169 -3.01 -4.66 18.87
CA VAL A 169 -2.63 -5.39 17.64
C VAL A 169 -2.90 -6.87 17.88
N SER A 170 -4.12 -7.30 17.58
CA SER A 170 -4.50 -8.70 17.73
C SER A 170 -4.00 -9.55 16.55
N PRO A 171 -4.00 -10.89 16.68
CA PRO A 171 -3.61 -11.78 15.58
C PRO A 171 -4.42 -11.56 14.30
N GLU A 172 -5.70 -11.22 14.39
CA GLU A 172 -6.58 -10.85 13.27
C GLU A 172 -5.98 -9.72 12.44
N ALA A 173 -5.53 -8.64 13.08
CA ALA A 173 -4.86 -7.52 12.41
C ALA A 173 -3.60 -7.99 11.67
N LEU A 174 -2.80 -8.86 12.31
CA LEU A 174 -1.59 -9.41 11.72
C LEU A 174 -1.87 -10.37 10.56
N ILE A 175 -3.01 -11.08 10.56
CA ILE A 175 -3.46 -11.90 9.45
C ILE A 175 -3.76 -11.01 8.23
N LEU A 176 -4.48 -9.89 8.41
CA LEU A 176 -4.76 -8.93 7.33
C LEU A 176 -3.46 -8.34 6.77
N PHE A 177 -2.54 -7.96 7.65
CA PHE A 177 -1.20 -7.54 7.27
C PHE A 177 -0.49 -8.60 6.43
N LEU A 178 -0.47 -9.85 6.89
CA LEU A 178 0.24 -10.93 6.23
C LEU A 178 -0.30 -11.18 4.82
N ILE A 179 -1.62 -11.15 4.63
CA ILE A 179 -2.26 -11.31 3.33
C ILE A 179 -1.80 -10.22 2.36
N ILE A 180 -1.86 -8.93 2.75
CA ILE A 180 -1.43 -7.83 1.87
C ILE A 180 0.08 -7.87 1.63
N PHE A 181 0.85 -8.18 2.67
CA PHE A 181 2.30 -8.29 2.60
C PHE A 181 2.74 -9.37 1.60
N LEU A 182 2.18 -10.58 1.70
CA LEU A 182 2.50 -11.70 0.80
C LEU A 182 1.91 -11.52 -0.61
N TRP A 183 0.83 -10.76 -0.74
CA TRP A 183 0.24 -10.41 -2.03
C TRP A 183 1.09 -9.40 -2.81
N THR A 184 1.83 -8.54 -2.12
CA THR A 184 2.58 -7.44 -2.72
C THR A 184 3.66 -7.94 -3.72
N PRO A 185 4.52 -8.92 -3.39
CA PRO A 185 5.54 -9.43 -4.32
C PRO A 185 4.96 -10.03 -5.62
N PRO A 186 4.03 -11.00 -5.61
CA PRO A 186 3.52 -11.59 -6.85
C PRO A 186 2.77 -10.55 -7.71
N HIS A 187 2.10 -9.56 -7.11
CA HIS A 187 1.50 -8.44 -7.83
C HIS A 187 2.53 -7.55 -8.53
N PHE A 188 3.51 -7.02 -7.78
CA PHE A 188 4.48 -6.08 -8.32
C PHE A 188 5.48 -6.72 -9.26
N TRP A 189 5.88 -7.97 -9.01
CA TRP A 189 6.78 -8.68 -9.91
C TRP A 189 6.10 -9.05 -11.23
N ALA A 190 4.80 -9.34 -11.23
CA ALA A 190 4.04 -9.50 -12.47
C ALA A 190 4.06 -8.22 -13.33
N LEU A 191 3.93 -7.04 -12.71
CA LEU A 191 4.13 -5.73 -13.37
C LEU A 191 5.56 -5.56 -13.87
N ALA A 192 6.54 -5.92 -13.05
CA ALA A 192 7.94 -5.74 -13.36
C ALA A 192 8.39 -6.56 -14.58
N LEU A 193 7.84 -7.77 -14.77
CA LEU A 193 8.20 -8.66 -15.87
C LEU A 193 7.94 -8.08 -17.27
N TYR A 194 6.83 -7.37 -17.48
CA TYR A 194 6.55 -6.73 -18.79
C TYR A 194 7.01 -5.28 -18.87
N ARG A 195 7.71 -4.78 -17.84
CA ARG A 195 8.29 -3.42 -17.79
C ARG A 195 9.78 -3.43 -17.42
N VAL A 196 10.46 -4.56 -17.60
CA VAL A 196 11.87 -4.73 -17.17
C VAL A 196 12.77 -3.65 -17.74
N GLU A 197 12.58 -3.29 -19.01
CA GLU A 197 13.42 -2.31 -19.69
C GLU A 197 13.24 -0.89 -19.11
N ASP A 198 12.04 -0.51 -18.71
CA ASP A 198 11.79 0.78 -18.05
C ASP A 198 12.50 0.85 -16.70
N TYR A 199 12.49 -0.26 -15.94
CA TYR A 199 13.18 -0.36 -14.65
C TYR A 199 14.71 -0.35 -14.82
N ARG A 200 15.23 -1.08 -15.82
CA ARG A 200 16.66 -1.11 -16.17
C ARG A 200 17.17 0.28 -16.55
N LYS A 201 16.46 1.00 -17.42
CA LYS A 201 16.81 2.39 -17.80
C LYS A 201 16.77 3.37 -16.64
N SER A 202 15.93 3.10 -15.63
CA SER A 202 15.80 3.93 -14.44
C SER A 202 16.80 3.55 -13.33
N GLY A 203 17.64 2.53 -13.53
CA GLY A 203 18.61 2.07 -12.55
C GLY A 203 17.99 1.43 -11.30
N LEU A 204 16.73 1.01 -11.35
CA LEU A 204 16.05 0.41 -10.21
C LEU A 204 16.33 -1.10 -10.17
N PRO A 205 16.88 -1.64 -9.06
CA PRO A 205 17.34 -3.03 -8.98
C PRO A 205 16.18 -4.02 -8.81
N MET A 206 15.12 -3.95 -9.62
CA MET A 206 13.98 -4.87 -9.52
C MET A 206 14.41 -6.33 -9.71
N LEU A 207 13.69 -7.28 -9.11
CA LEU A 207 14.02 -8.71 -9.18
C LEU A 207 14.26 -9.23 -10.62
N PRO A 208 13.43 -8.92 -11.63
CA PRO A 208 13.69 -9.37 -13.00
C PRO A 208 14.88 -8.67 -13.67
N VAL A 209 15.30 -7.49 -13.18
CA VAL A 209 16.49 -6.79 -13.67
C VAL A 209 17.77 -7.43 -13.12
N THR A 210 17.75 -7.84 -11.85
CA THR A 210 18.93 -8.34 -11.12
C THR A 210 19.12 -9.86 -11.24
N HIS A 211 18.03 -10.64 -11.22
CA HIS A 211 18.05 -12.10 -11.19
C HIS A 211 17.40 -12.74 -12.43
N GLY A 212 16.88 -11.91 -13.34
CA GLY A 212 16.25 -12.37 -14.58
C GLY A 212 14.79 -12.78 -14.45
N ASN A 213 14.17 -12.95 -15.61
CA ASN A 213 12.74 -13.26 -15.72
C ASN A 213 12.40 -14.66 -15.22
N GLU A 214 13.27 -15.65 -15.40
CA GLU A 214 13.02 -17.03 -14.95
C GLU A 214 12.90 -17.13 -13.44
N PHE A 215 13.88 -16.60 -12.71
CA PHE A 215 13.86 -16.57 -11.26
C PHE A 215 12.64 -15.80 -10.72
N THR A 216 12.34 -14.65 -11.33
CA THR A 216 11.18 -13.82 -10.92
C THR A 216 9.87 -14.58 -11.08
N ARG A 217 9.69 -15.33 -12.18
CA ARG A 217 8.47 -16.12 -12.40
C ARG A 217 8.32 -17.25 -11.39
N LEU A 218 9.43 -17.92 -11.04
CA LEU A 218 9.41 -18.92 -9.97
C LEU A 218 9.03 -18.30 -8.62
N GLN A 219 9.59 -17.14 -8.29
CA GLN A 219 9.26 -16.44 -7.04
C GLN A 219 7.79 -16.02 -7.00
N ILE A 220 7.22 -15.52 -8.11
CA ILE A 220 5.78 -15.24 -8.18
C ILE A 220 4.95 -16.49 -7.84
N LEU A 221 5.27 -17.64 -8.46
CA LEU A 221 4.57 -18.90 -8.19
C LEU A 221 4.69 -19.32 -6.71
N LEU A 222 5.90 -19.32 -6.16
CA LEU A 222 6.12 -19.69 -4.75
C LEU A 222 5.36 -18.78 -3.79
N TYR A 223 5.39 -17.46 -4.01
CA TYR A 223 4.62 -16.51 -3.21
C TYR A 223 3.12 -16.71 -3.34
N THR A 224 2.58 -17.13 -4.50
CA THR A 224 1.15 -17.43 -4.61
C THR A 224 0.73 -18.61 -3.74
N PHE A 225 1.58 -19.62 -3.54
CA PHE A 225 1.29 -20.73 -2.62
C PHE A 225 1.33 -20.29 -1.15
N VAL A 226 2.33 -19.49 -0.77
CA VAL A 226 2.41 -18.96 0.61
C VAL A 226 1.26 -18.00 0.89
N LEU A 227 0.89 -17.16 -0.09
CA LEU A 227 -0.30 -16.31 -0.02
C LEU A 227 -1.58 -17.14 0.13
N PHE A 228 -1.72 -18.25 -0.61
CA PHE A 228 -2.89 -19.12 -0.45
C PHE A 228 -3.00 -19.64 0.99
N ALA A 229 -1.90 -20.11 1.58
CA ALA A 229 -1.89 -20.51 2.99
C ALA A 229 -2.33 -19.36 3.92
N ALA A 230 -1.84 -18.14 3.69
CA ALA A 230 -2.25 -16.96 4.46
C ALA A 230 -3.74 -16.62 4.28
N CYS A 231 -4.30 -16.76 3.08
CA CYS A 231 -5.73 -16.56 2.80
C CYS A 231 -6.64 -17.59 3.50
N LEU A 232 -6.12 -18.72 3.97
CA LEU A 232 -6.90 -19.68 4.76
C LEU A 232 -6.94 -19.34 6.25
N MET A 233 -6.02 -18.49 6.73
CA MET A 233 -5.89 -18.19 8.14
C MET A 233 -7.12 -17.50 8.75
N PRO A 234 -7.84 -16.57 8.07
CA PRO A 234 -9.06 -16.00 8.66
C PRO A 234 -10.11 -17.05 9.04
N PHE A 235 -10.24 -18.12 8.27
CA PHE A 235 -11.15 -19.21 8.59
C PHE A 235 -10.60 -20.09 9.73
N ILE A 236 -9.31 -20.46 9.66
CA ILE A 236 -8.66 -21.29 10.69
C ILE A 236 -8.69 -20.61 12.07
N TYR A 237 -8.45 -19.29 12.09
CA TYR A 237 -8.48 -18.47 13.29
C TYR A 237 -9.91 -18.14 13.75
N ARG A 238 -10.94 -18.58 13.01
CA ARG A 238 -12.37 -18.35 13.30
C ARG A 238 -12.76 -16.87 13.27
N MET A 239 -12.05 -16.06 12.49
CA MET A 239 -12.42 -14.67 12.17
C MET A 239 -13.48 -14.61 11.05
N SER A 240 -13.68 -15.71 10.32
CA SER A 240 -14.60 -15.79 9.19
C SER A 240 -15.19 -17.20 9.06
N GLY A 241 -16.32 -17.31 8.36
CA GLY A 241 -17.09 -18.50 8.10
C GLY A 241 -16.87 -19.10 6.71
N TRP A 242 -17.82 -19.96 6.34
CA TRP A 242 -17.72 -20.79 5.14
C TRP A 242 -17.79 -19.99 3.84
N PHE A 243 -18.50 -18.86 3.83
CA PHE A 243 -18.61 -18.02 2.64
C PHE A 243 -17.25 -17.40 2.28
N TYR A 244 -16.54 -16.87 3.28
CA TYR A 244 -15.15 -16.44 3.09
C TYR A 244 -14.26 -17.60 2.63
N LEU A 245 -14.32 -18.77 3.28
CA LEU A 245 -13.44 -19.90 2.96
C LEU A 245 -13.57 -20.33 1.49
N VAL A 246 -14.79 -20.52 1.00
CA VAL A 246 -15.03 -20.92 -0.39
C VAL A 246 -14.50 -19.88 -1.36
N SER A 247 -14.75 -18.60 -1.08
CA SER A 247 -14.24 -17.47 -1.86
C SER A 247 -12.71 -17.44 -1.89
N ALA A 248 -12.06 -17.59 -0.73
CA ALA A 248 -10.62 -17.58 -0.57
C ALA A 248 -9.95 -18.72 -1.33
N VAL A 249 -10.51 -19.94 -1.28
CA VAL A 249 -10.00 -21.10 -2.01
C VAL A 249 -10.09 -20.87 -3.53
N ILE A 250 -11.25 -20.46 -4.05
CA ILE A 250 -11.45 -20.25 -5.49
C ILE A 250 -10.49 -19.17 -6.02
N LEU A 251 -10.41 -18.03 -5.34
CA LEU A 251 -9.54 -16.93 -5.74
C LEU A 251 -8.07 -17.33 -5.69
N SER A 252 -7.64 -17.99 -4.61
CA SER A 252 -6.23 -18.38 -4.42
C SER A 252 -5.79 -19.46 -5.40
N LEU A 253 -6.65 -20.46 -5.69
CA LEU A 253 -6.39 -21.45 -6.74
C LEU A 253 -6.27 -20.79 -8.11
N GLY A 254 -7.14 -19.81 -8.41
CA GLY A 254 -7.03 -19.00 -9.62
C GLY A 254 -5.68 -18.27 -9.71
N PHE A 255 -5.22 -17.67 -8.61
CA PHE A 255 -3.95 -16.94 -8.60
C PHE A 255 -2.75 -17.88 -8.76
N CYS A 256 -2.77 -19.02 -8.08
CA CYS A 256 -1.77 -20.08 -8.25
C CYS A 256 -1.74 -20.59 -9.71
N GLY A 257 -2.91 -20.74 -10.35
CA GLY A 257 -3.01 -21.09 -11.77
C GLY A 257 -2.35 -20.07 -12.69
N TYR A 258 -2.55 -18.77 -12.46
CA TYR A 258 -1.83 -17.72 -13.18
C TYR A 258 -0.32 -17.77 -12.93
N GLY A 259 0.10 -17.95 -11.66
CA GLY A 259 1.51 -18.10 -11.30
C GLY A 259 2.17 -19.28 -12.02
N TRP A 260 1.48 -20.42 -12.08
CA TRP A 260 1.97 -21.62 -12.76
C TRP A 260 2.07 -21.42 -14.28
N ALA A 261 1.03 -20.85 -14.89
CA ALA A 261 1.03 -20.55 -16.32
C ALA A 261 2.17 -19.58 -16.69
N LEU A 262 2.39 -18.55 -15.86
CA LEU A 262 3.46 -17.58 -16.04
C LEU A 262 4.84 -18.23 -15.94
N TRP A 263 5.04 -19.09 -14.94
CA TRP A 263 6.27 -19.86 -14.76
C TRP A 263 6.56 -20.75 -15.96
N ARG A 264 5.55 -21.47 -16.47
CA ARG A 264 5.72 -22.41 -17.57
C ARG A 264 5.92 -21.74 -18.93
N ASN A 265 5.04 -20.81 -19.29
CA ASN A 265 4.96 -20.20 -20.63
C ASN A 265 4.81 -18.68 -20.52
N TYR A 266 5.92 -17.98 -20.34
CA TYR A 266 5.91 -16.53 -20.19
C TYR A 266 5.42 -15.81 -21.46
N SER A 267 4.55 -14.81 -21.26
CA SER A 267 4.28 -13.75 -22.23
C SER A 267 3.92 -12.45 -21.51
N ASP A 268 4.19 -11.31 -22.14
CA ASP A 268 3.83 -9.98 -21.61
C ASP A 268 2.31 -9.82 -21.47
N GLU A 269 1.52 -10.51 -22.30
CA GLU A 269 0.07 -10.55 -22.15
C GLU A 269 -0.34 -11.31 -20.88
N LEU A 270 0.24 -12.49 -20.64
CA LEU A 270 -0.04 -13.28 -19.45
C LEU A 270 0.42 -12.56 -18.17
N ALA A 271 1.56 -11.87 -18.19
CA ALA A 271 2.03 -11.06 -17.08
C ALA A 271 1.05 -9.90 -16.77
N ARG A 272 0.52 -9.23 -17.80
CA ARG A 272 -0.54 -8.21 -17.64
C ARG A 272 -1.85 -8.81 -17.09
N LYS A 273 -2.26 -9.99 -17.57
CA LYS A 273 -3.45 -10.71 -17.04
C LYS A 273 -3.24 -11.09 -15.58
N THR A 274 -2.08 -11.60 -15.22
CA THR A 274 -1.71 -11.97 -13.83
C THR A 274 -1.74 -10.74 -12.92
N PHE A 275 -1.17 -9.61 -13.34
CA PHE A 275 -1.23 -8.35 -12.61
C PHE A 275 -2.67 -7.85 -12.40
N ARG A 276 -3.53 -7.93 -13.42
CA ARG A 276 -4.95 -7.54 -13.29
C ARG A 276 -5.71 -8.50 -12.38
N PHE A 277 -5.46 -9.80 -12.52
CA PHE A 277 -6.10 -10.81 -11.68
C PHE A 277 -5.70 -10.65 -10.22
N SER A 278 -4.46 -10.28 -9.92
CA SER A 278 -4.07 -10.09 -8.52
C SER A 278 -4.82 -8.93 -7.86
N LEU A 279 -5.19 -7.87 -8.60
CA LEU A 279 -6.07 -6.82 -8.08
C LEU A 279 -7.48 -7.37 -7.78
N ILE A 280 -8.04 -8.13 -8.72
CA ILE A 280 -9.35 -8.79 -8.56
C ILE A 280 -9.32 -9.73 -7.34
N HIS A 281 -8.28 -10.54 -7.22
CA HIS A 281 -8.06 -11.46 -6.10
C HIS A 281 -8.13 -10.71 -4.77
N LEU A 282 -7.32 -9.67 -4.57
CA LEU A 282 -7.27 -8.96 -3.30
C LEU A 282 -8.60 -8.24 -3.01
N SER A 283 -9.18 -7.56 -4.01
CA SER A 283 -10.44 -6.85 -3.85
C SER A 283 -11.60 -7.79 -3.49
N LEU A 284 -11.74 -8.92 -4.20
CA LEU A 284 -12.80 -9.89 -3.93
C LEU A 284 -12.57 -10.64 -2.62
N LEU A 285 -11.32 -10.93 -2.24
CA LEU A 285 -11.00 -11.58 -0.97
C LEU A 285 -11.42 -10.72 0.22
N PHE A 286 -11.08 -9.43 0.20
CA PHE A 286 -11.49 -8.49 1.26
C PHE A 286 -12.99 -8.19 1.23
N ALA A 287 -13.61 -8.13 0.04
CA ALA A 287 -15.06 -8.02 -0.06
C ALA A 287 -15.77 -9.24 0.53
N ALA A 288 -15.27 -10.46 0.26
CA ALA A 288 -15.81 -11.68 0.85
C ALA A 288 -15.67 -11.67 2.38
N LEU A 289 -14.53 -11.22 2.89
CA LEU A 289 -14.29 -11.11 4.33
C LEU A 289 -15.25 -10.12 4.99
N LEU A 290 -15.48 -8.95 4.37
CA LEU A 290 -16.43 -7.96 4.86
C LEU A 290 -17.87 -8.48 4.82
N ILE A 291 -18.29 -9.13 3.73
CA ILE A 291 -19.64 -9.68 3.63
C ILE A 291 -19.84 -10.74 4.72
N ASP A 292 -18.90 -11.65 4.86
CA ASP A 292 -18.93 -12.75 5.84
C ASP A 292 -18.99 -12.24 7.28
N HIS A 293 -18.31 -11.13 7.62
CA HIS A 293 -18.37 -10.48 8.94
C HIS A 293 -19.78 -10.04 9.36
N TYR A 294 -20.68 -9.80 8.39
CA TYR A 294 -22.05 -9.35 8.65
C TYR A 294 -23.12 -10.42 8.38
N LEU A 295 -22.72 -11.63 8.00
CA LEU A 295 -23.61 -12.79 7.83
C LEU A 295 -23.77 -13.56 9.16
#